data_AF-A0A945YT05-F1
#
_entry.id   AF-A0A945YT05-F1
#
_cell.length_a   1.000
_cell.length_b   1.000
_cell.length_c   1.000
_cell.angle_alpha   90.00
_cell.angle_beta   90.00
_cell.angle_gamma   90.00
#
_symmetry.space_group_name_H-M   'P 1'
#
loop_
_entity.id
_entity.type
_entity.pdbx_description
1 polymer ?
#
loop_
_entity_poly.entity_id
_entity_poly.type
_entity_poly.pdbx_seq_one_letter_code
_entity_poly.pdbx_strand_id
1 'polypeptide(L)'
;MRKGDCSKYGGPKYKSQKKVFDQVKVVFEKAIINRELLLNSQVKHEHKDKIIILDLRISICIKKRARLTLGGYSYLPEEMYVWEPIYEIDRRLLPKTVT
;
A
#
# COMPACT_ATOMS: atom_id res chain seq x y z
N MET A 1 -30.16 -9.80 -16.60
CA MET A 1 -28.76 -9.57 -16.19
C MET A 1 -28.19 -8.40 -16.98
N ARG A 2 -27.99 -7.23 -16.37
CA ARG A 2 -27.22 -6.13 -17.00
C ARG A 2 -25.78 -6.25 -16.52
N LYS A 3 -24.83 -6.41 -17.44
CA LYS A 3 -23.40 -6.28 -17.17
C LYS A 3 -23.17 -4.85 -16.65
N GLY A 4 -23.08 -4.70 -15.34
CA GLY A 4 -22.70 -3.45 -14.70
C GLY A 4 -21.29 -3.11 -15.15
N ASP A 5 -21.13 -1.92 -15.69
CA ASP A 5 -19.89 -1.35 -16.20
C ASP A 5 -18.81 -1.32 -15.08
N CYS A 6 -18.07 -2.42 -14.95
CA CYS A 6 -17.04 -2.61 -13.93
C CYS A 6 -15.77 -1.76 -14.21
N SER A 7 -15.78 -0.96 -15.27
CA SER A 7 -14.64 -0.13 -15.71
C SER A 7 -14.44 1.17 -14.90
N LYS A 8 -15.36 1.51 -14.00
CA LYS A 8 -15.36 2.82 -13.31
C LYS A 8 -14.55 2.88 -12.01
N TYR A 9 -14.12 1.75 -11.46
CA TYR A 9 -13.46 1.70 -10.15
C TYR A 9 -11.98 1.32 -10.27
N GLY A 10 -11.19 1.53 -9.22
CA GLY A 10 -9.75 1.21 -9.21
C GLY A 10 -8.85 2.26 -9.88
N GLY A 11 -9.42 3.26 -10.55
CA GLY A 11 -8.75 4.46 -11.05
C GLY A 11 -8.78 5.64 -10.06
N PRO A 12 -8.14 6.78 -10.39
CA PRO A 12 -8.22 7.98 -9.55
C PRO A 12 -9.65 8.55 -9.54
N LYS A 13 -10.11 9.07 -8.40
CA LYS A 13 -11.43 9.71 -8.24
C LYS A 13 -11.61 10.91 -9.18
N TYR A 14 -10.53 11.68 -9.36
CA TYR A 14 -10.53 12.86 -10.23
C TYR A 14 -9.33 12.78 -11.18
N LYS A 15 -9.52 13.22 -12.44
CA LYS A 15 -8.44 13.26 -13.44
C LYS A 15 -7.22 14.05 -12.95
N SER A 16 -7.43 15.13 -12.21
CA SER A 16 -6.38 15.95 -11.59
C SER A 16 -5.47 15.19 -10.61
N GLN A 17 -5.95 14.07 -10.05
CA GLN A 17 -5.17 13.25 -9.12
C GLN A 17 -4.26 12.24 -9.80
N LYS A 18 -4.35 12.04 -11.13
CA LYS A 18 -3.63 10.99 -11.87
C LYS A 18 -2.13 10.99 -11.58
N LYS A 19 -1.48 12.17 -11.57
CA LYS A 19 -0.05 12.30 -11.27
C LYS A 19 0.30 11.75 -9.88
N VAL A 20 -0.42 12.19 -8.84
CA VAL A 20 -0.18 11.75 -7.46
C VAL A 20 -0.53 10.27 -7.29
N PHE A 21 -1.60 9.83 -7.94
CA PHE A 21 -2.07 8.44 -7.94
C PHE A 21 -1.01 7.48 -8.46
N ASP A 22 -0.31 7.85 -9.54
CA ASP A 22 0.76 7.06 -10.13
C ASP A 22 2.05 7.15 -9.30
N GLN A 23 2.39 8.32 -8.76
CA GLN A 23 3.54 8.48 -7.87
C GLN A 23 3.44 7.61 -6.61
N VAL A 24 2.24 7.48 -6.02
CA VAL A 24 2.03 6.60 -4.86
C VAL A 24 2.35 5.15 -5.20
N LYS A 25 2.00 4.67 -6.40
CA LYS A 25 2.32 3.31 -6.84
C LYS A 25 3.84 3.10 -6.91
N VAL A 26 4.57 4.03 -7.53
CA VAL A 26 6.04 3.94 -7.61
C VAL A 26 6.70 3.94 -6.23
N VAL A 27 6.21 4.76 -5.28
CA VAL A 27 6.77 4.79 -3.92
C VAL A 27 6.46 3.50 -3.17
N PHE A 28 5.26 2.96 -3.33
CA PHE A 28 4.86 1.67 -2.77
C PHE A 28 5.78 0.54 -3.28
N GLU A 29 5.94 0.40 -4.59
CA GLU A 29 6.76 -0.66 -5.20
C GLU A 29 8.21 -0.60 -4.72
N LYS A 30 8.81 0.60 -4.68
CA LYS A 30 10.17 0.78 -4.15
C LYS A 30 10.28 0.41 -2.68
N ALA A 31 9.26 0.69 -1.87
CA ALA A 31 9.26 0.34 -0.46
C ALA A 31 9.16 -1.18 -0.25
N ILE A 32 8.34 -1.87 -1.04
CA ILE A 32 8.24 -3.34 -1.03
C ILE A 32 9.57 -3.98 -1.41
N ILE A 33 10.17 -3.58 -2.54
CA ILE A 33 11.46 -4.12 -3.00
C ILE A 33 12.54 -3.93 -1.93
N ASN A 34 12.65 -2.73 -1.34
CA ASN A 34 13.64 -2.46 -0.30
C ASN A 34 13.39 -3.28 0.97
N ARG A 35 12.13 -3.50 1.33
CA ARG A 35 11.75 -4.34 2.49
C ARG A 35 12.15 -5.78 2.25
N GLU A 36 11.88 -6.32 1.07
CA GLU A 36 12.26 -7.68 0.68
C GLU A 36 13.78 -7.87 0.67
N LEU A 37 14.53 -6.90 0.13
CA LEU A 37 16.00 -6.93 0.15
C LEU A 37 16.53 -7.02 1.59
N LEU A 38 16.00 -6.20 2.50
CA LEU A 38 16.40 -6.23 3.91
C LEU A 38 15.98 -7.53 4.60
N LEU A 39 14.80 -8.07 4.30
CA LEU A 39 14.37 -9.35 4.87
C LEU A 39 15.26 -10.51 4.41
N ASN A 40 15.64 -10.52 3.13
CA ASN A 40 16.50 -11.54 2.55
C ASN A 40 17.94 -11.47 3.06
N SER A 41 18.43 -10.28 3.41
CA SER A 41 19.78 -10.10 3.97
C SER A 41 19.84 -10.14 5.50
N GLN A 42 18.70 -10.25 6.18
CA GLN A 42 18.63 -10.07 7.64
C GLN A 42 19.26 -11.24 8.40
N VAL A 43 20.26 -10.95 9.22
CA VAL A 43 20.73 -11.84 10.29
C VAL A 43 20.08 -11.46 11.62
N LYS A 44 19.26 -12.34 12.18
CA LYS A 44 18.43 -12.10 13.37
C LYS A 44 17.47 -10.91 13.18
N HIS A 45 17.74 -9.75 13.78
CA HIS A 45 16.87 -8.56 13.77
C HIS A 45 17.65 -7.27 13.47
N GLU A 46 18.82 -7.36 12.84
CA GLU A 46 19.70 -6.21 12.57
C GLU A 46 19.06 -5.10 11.71
N HIS A 47 18.02 -5.43 10.95
CA HIS A 47 17.31 -4.50 10.08
C HIS A 47 15.92 -4.13 10.60
N LYS A 48 15.58 -4.52 11.84
CA LYS A 48 14.25 -4.32 12.43
C LYS A 48 13.72 -2.91 12.25
N ASP A 49 14.49 -1.90 12.66
CA ASP A 49 14.02 -0.51 12.60
C ASP A 49 13.85 -0.01 11.16
N LYS A 50 14.73 -0.43 10.25
CA LYS A 50 14.62 -0.10 8.81
C LYS A 50 13.38 -0.73 8.19
N ILE A 51 13.07 -1.98 8.56
CA ILE A 51 11.87 -2.68 8.12
C ILE A 51 10.61 -1.99 8.66
N ILE A 52 10.59 -1.61 9.95
CA ILE A 52 9.48 -0.85 10.54
C ILE A 52 9.25 0.48 9.80
N ILE A 53 10.32 1.22 9.47
CA ILE A 53 10.21 2.47 8.71
C ILE A 53 9.61 2.22 7.32
N LEU A 54 10.03 1.15 6.64
CA LEU A 54 9.47 0.78 5.34
C LEU A 54 8.01 0.34 5.45
N ASP A 55 7.65 -0.42 6.47
CA ASP A 55 6.27 -0.85 6.74
C ASP A 55 5.35 0.36 7.00
N LEU A 56 5.82 1.35 7.78
CA LEU A 56 5.10 2.61 7.95
C LEU A 56 4.92 3.36 6.63
N ARG A 57 5.95 3.39 5.78
CA ARG A 57 5.89 4.02 4.46
C ARG A 57 4.91 3.32 3.53
N ILE A 58 4.89 1.98 3.55
CA ILE A 58 3.93 1.17 2.80
C ILE A 58 2.50 1.46 3.28
N SER A 59 2.27 1.45 4.60
CA SER A 59 0.99 1.82 5.18
C SER A 59 0.49 3.20 4.71
N ILE A 60 1.36 4.21 4.73
CA ILE A 60 1.04 5.56 4.24
C ILE A 60 0.64 5.52 2.76
N CYS A 61 1.37 4.76 1.94
CA CYS A 61 1.04 4.61 0.52
C CYS A 61 -0.32 3.96 0.32
N ILE A 62 -0.63 2.87 1.02
CA ILE A 62 -1.93 2.18 0.96
C ILE A 62 -3.06 3.12 1.37
N LYS A 63 -2.92 3.83 2.50
CA LYS A 63 -3.90 4.83 2.97
C LYS A 63 -4.12 5.94 1.95
N LYS A 64 -3.04 6.48 1.38
CA LYS A 64 -3.13 7.54 0.38
C LYS A 64 -3.76 7.03 -0.91
N ARG A 65 -3.38 5.83 -1.35
CA ARG A 65 -3.93 5.16 -2.52
C ARG A 65 -5.45 4.97 -2.38
N ALA A 66 -5.91 4.44 -1.25
CA ALA A 66 -7.34 4.25 -1.00
C ALA A 66 -8.12 5.57 -1.05
N ARG A 67 -7.56 6.65 -0.49
CA ARG A 67 -8.19 7.98 -0.53
C ARG A 67 -8.34 8.51 -1.97
N LEU A 68 -7.37 8.24 -2.83
CA LEU A 68 -7.36 8.69 -4.23
C LEU A 68 -8.15 7.76 -5.17
N THR A 69 -8.39 6.51 -4.77
CA THR A 69 -9.04 5.49 -5.62
C THR A 69 -10.55 5.63 -5.62
N LEU A 70 -11.17 5.66 -6.80
CA LEU A 70 -12.62 5.56 -6.92
C LEU A 70 -13.05 4.16 -6.48
N GLY A 71 -13.87 4.10 -5.43
CA GLY A 71 -14.23 2.86 -4.73
C GLY A 71 -13.42 2.60 -3.45
N GLY A 72 -12.39 3.40 -3.14
CA GLY A 72 -11.70 3.33 -1.86
C GLY A 72 -10.85 2.08 -1.68
N TYR A 73 -10.88 1.50 -0.48
CA TYR A 73 -10.10 0.31 -0.12
C TYR A 73 -10.50 -0.95 -0.89
N SER A 74 -11.78 -1.09 -1.26
CA SER A 74 -12.31 -2.27 -1.94
C SER A 74 -11.79 -2.47 -3.37
N TYR A 75 -11.10 -1.48 -3.92
CA TYR A 75 -10.57 -1.49 -5.29
C TYR A 75 -9.07 -1.14 -5.34
N LEU A 76 -8.37 -1.39 -4.23
CA LEU A 76 -6.92 -1.40 -4.25
C LEU A 76 -6.39 -2.60 -5.04
N PRO A 77 -5.18 -2.49 -5.63
CA PRO A 77 -4.46 -3.65 -6.13
C PRO A 77 -4.28 -4.69 -5.04
N GLU A 78 -4.30 -5.98 -5.41
CA GLU A 78 -4.19 -7.11 -4.50
C GLU A 78 -2.96 -7.00 -3.60
N GLU A 79 -1.81 -6.61 -4.16
CA GLU A 79 -0.55 -6.44 -3.43
C GLU A 79 -0.64 -5.45 -2.23
N MET A 80 -1.54 -4.46 -2.31
CA MET A 80 -1.77 -3.48 -1.25
C MET A 80 -2.80 -3.96 -0.23
N TYR A 81 -3.63 -4.92 -0.63
CA TYR A 81 -4.65 -5.51 0.23
C TYR A 81 -4.05 -6.61 1.12
N VAL A 82 -3.18 -7.45 0.56
CA VAL A 82 -2.55 -8.60 1.24
C VAL A 82 -1.31 -8.23 2.06
N TRP A 83 -0.86 -6.98 2.00
CA TRP A 83 0.31 -6.53 2.74
C TRP A 83 0.03 -6.46 4.25
N GLU A 84 0.98 -6.96 5.04
CA GLU A 84 1.02 -6.83 6.50
C GLU A 84 2.42 -6.40 6.99
N PRO A 85 2.53 -5.68 8.12
CA PRO A 85 3.83 -5.33 8.69
C PRO A 85 4.53 -6.59 9.25
N ILE A 86 5.87 -6.63 9.18
CA ILE A 86 6.65 -7.76 9.74
C ILE A 86 6.71 -7.70 11.26
N TYR A 87 6.84 -6.48 11.78
CA TYR A 87 6.98 -6.21 13.21
C TYR A 87 5.74 -5.50 13.73
N GLU A 88 5.52 -5.57 15.04
CA GLU A 88 4.41 -4.91 15.69
C GLU A 88 4.47 -3.39 15.50
N ILE A 89 3.36 -2.82 15.02
CA ILE A 89 3.16 -1.40 14.80
C ILE A 89 1.78 -1.05 15.37
N ASP A 90 1.65 0.13 15.99
CA ASP A 90 0.37 0.64 16.47
C ASP A 90 -0.68 0.60 15.35
N ARG A 91 -1.80 -0.09 15.60
CA ARG A 91 -2.87 -0.30 14.61
C ARG A 91 -3.43 1.00 14.04
N ARG A 92 -3.38 2.11 14.77
CA ARG A 92 -3.80 3.44 14.28
C ARG A 92 -2.95 3.91 13.10
N LEU A 93 -1.70 3.44 13.03
CA LEU A 93 -0.76 3.70 11.95
C LEU A 93 -0.96 2.77 10.75
N LEU A 94 -1.74 1.70 10.86
CA LEU A 94 -1.98 0.71 9.79
C LEU A 94 -3.23 1.02 8.95
N PRO A 95 -3.29 0.57 7.67
CA PRO A 95 -4.47 0.72 6.83
C PRO A 95 -5.60 -0.20 7.33
N LYS A 96 -6.84 0.12 6.93
CA LYS A 96 -8.02 -0.68 7.33
C LYS A 96 -8.05 -2.11 6.76
N THR A 97 -7.12 -2.42 5.85
CA THR A 97 -6.95 -3.76 5.27
C THR A 97 -6.27 -4.72 6.24
N VAL A 98 -5.58 -4.21 7.27
CA VAL A 98 -4.93 -5.00 8.31
C VAL A 98 -5.88 -5.05 9.52
N THR A 99 -6.29 -6.26 9.92
CA THR A 99 -7.24 -6.54 11.02
C THR A 99 -6.55 -6.96 12.31
#